data_AF-A0A249PJB4-F1
#
_entry.id   AF-A0A249PJB4-F1
#
_cell.length_a   1.000
_cell.length_b   1.000
_cell.length_c   1.000
_cell.angle_alpha   90.00
_cell.angle_beta   90.00
_cell.angle_gamma   90.00
#
_symmetry.space_group_name_H-M   'P 1'
#
loop_
_entity.id
_entity.type
_entity.pdbx_description
1 polymer ?
#
loop_
_entity_poly.entity_id
_entity_poly.type
_entity_poly.pdbx_seq_one_letter_code
_entity_poly.pdbx_strand_id
1 'polypeptide(L)'
;MRDLVTALEETAATVNKLGTLSAPDVQVHDVSKLLRSDDAPTLDASLKEHQEDTKSLRQAIAAYPTLSQALSRQGLSVENVVAARINSPGSITIFTR
;
A
#
# COMPACT_ATOMS: atom_id res chain seq x y z
N MET A 1 -4.86 -6.14 -11.78
CA MET A 1 -4.84 -4.67 -11.95
C MET A 1 -5.95 -3.93 -11.20
N ARG A 2 -7.25 -4.25 -11.35
CA ARG A 2 -8.34 -3.53 -10.65
C ARG A 2 -8.11 -3.34 -9.14
N ASP A 3 -7.66 -4.38 -8.45
CA ASP A 3 -7.40 -4.32 -7.00
C ASP A 3 -6.33 -3.29 -6.60
N LEU A 4 -5.29 -3.11 -7.43
CA LEU A 4 -4.20 -2.17 -7.17
C LEU A 4 -4.64 -0.72 -7.42
N VAL A 5 -5.38 -0.47 -8.50
CA VAL A 5 -5.93 0.86 -8.80
C VAL A 5 -6.92 1.26 -7.72
N THR A 6 -7.83 0.36 -7.33
CA THR A 6 -8.75 0.61 -6.21
C THR A 6 -8.00 0.83 -4.90
N ALA A 7 -6.90 0.09 -4.64
CA ALA A 7 -6.06 0.36 -3.47
C ALA A 7 -5.38 1.74 -3.50
N LEU A 8 -4.99 2.23 -4.69
CA LEU A 8 -4.47 3.60 -4.85
C LEU A 8 -5.56 4.64 -4.54
N GLU A 9 -6.76 4.47 -5.08
CA GLU A 9 -7.90 5.34 -4.79
C GLU A 9 -8.28 5.32 -3.29
N GLU A 10 -8.18 4.15 -2.65
CA GLU A 10 -8.47 3.97 -1.22
C GLU A 10 -7.27 4.33 -0.32
N THR A 11 -6.11 4.72 -0.86
CA THR A 11 -4.90 4.97 -0.07
C THR A 11 -5.10 6.14 0.89
N ALA A 12 -5.73 7.23 0.44
CA ALA A 12 -6.02 8.39 1.30
C ALA A 12 -6.96 8.04 2.47
N ALA A 13 -7.97 7.20 2.21
CA ALA A 13 -8.86 6.70 3.27
C ALA A 13 -8.13 5.75 4.23
N THR A 14 -7.21 4.94 3.69
CA THR A 14 -6.38 4.00 4.45
C THR A 14 -5.46 4.73 5.43
N VAL A 15 -4.81 5.82 5.01
CA VAL A 15 -3.98 6.69 5.87
C VAL A 15 -4.75 7.17 7.11
N ASN A 16 -5.99 7.64 6.92
CA ASN A 16 -6.81 8.13 8.02
C ASN A 16 -7.22 7.02 9.00
N LYS A 17 -7.50 5.82 8.49
CA LYS A 17 -7.95 4.67 9.29
C LYS A 17 -6.80 3.87 9.90
N LEU A 18 -5.59 3.93 9.33
CA LEU A 18 -4.36 3.38 9.91
C LEU A 18 -4.16 3.85 11.35
N GLY A 19 -4.50 5.13 11.59
CA GLY A 19 -4.67 5.80 12.89
C GLY A 19 -5.40 5.01 13.98
N THR A 20 -6.34 4.16 13.57
CA THR A 20 -7.38 3.58 14.42
C THR A 20 -7.24 2.07 14.62
N LEU A 21 -6.29 1.44 13.92
CA LEU A 21 -6.10 -0.01 13.94
C LEU A 21 -5.09 -0.40 15.03
N SER A 22 -5.56 -1.10 16.08
CA SER A 22 -4.72 -1.50 17.21
C SER A 22 -3.80 -2.69 16.93
N ALA A 23 -4.15 -3.55 15.97
CA ALA A 23 -3.34 -4.71 15.56
C ALA A 23 -3.77 -5.21 14.16
N PRO A 24 -3.46 -4.47 13.10
CA PRO A 24 -3.81 -4.90 11.75
C PRO A 24 -3.02 -6.16 11.36
N ASP A 25 -3.71 -7.15 10.79
CA ASP A 25 -3.06 -8.25 10.07
C ASP A 25 -2.52 -7.69 8.75
N VAL A 26 -1.21 -7.77 8.52
CA VAL A 26 -0.56 -7.12 7.38
C VAL A 26 -0.22 -8.15 6.31
N GLN A 27 -0.78 -7.96 5.13
CA GLN A 27 -0.48 -8.76 3.95
C GLN A 27 0.28 -7.89 2.95
N VAL A 28 1.44 -8.36 2.49
CA VAL A 28 2.22 -7.61 1.51
C VAL A 28 2.21 -8.33 0.18
N HIS A 29 1.80 -7.60 -0.85
CA HIS A 29 1.72 -8.08 -2.22
C HIS A 29 2.71 -7.33 -3.10
N ASP A 30 3.43 -8.08 -3.91
CA ASP A 30 4.35 -7.56 -4.90
C ASP A 30 3.58 -7.23 -6.18
N VAL A 31 3.52 -5.95 -6.56
CA VAL A 31 2.81 -5.50 -7.76
C VAL A 31 3.49 -5.98 -9.03
N SER A 32 4.81 -6.19 -9.01
CA SER A 32 5.55 -6.72 -10.16
C SER A 32 5.12 -8.14 -10.49
N LYS A 33 4.61 -8.90 -9.52
CA LYS A 33 4.01 -10.23 -9.71
C LYS A 33 2.53 -10.19 -10.13
N LEU A 34 1.85 -9.07 -9.93
CA LEU A 34 0.43 -8.88 -10.23
C LEU A 34 0.17 -8.17 -11.56
N LEU A 35 1.18 -7.49 -12.10
CA LEU A 35 1.10 -6.78 -13.37
C LEU A 35 1.39 -7.72 -14.53
N ARG A 36 0.51 -7.72 -15.53
CA ARG A 36 0.86 -8.17 -16.88
C ARG A 36 1.50 -6.99 -17.62
N SER A 37 2.36 -7.26 -18.61
CA SER A 37 3.10 -6.20 -19.31
C SER A 37 2.21 -5.11 -19.93
N ASP A 38 0.97 -5.42 -20.31
CA ASP A 38 -0.02 -4.46 -20.81
C ASP A 38 -0.56 -3.47 -19.75
N ASP A 39 -0.42 -3.80 -18.46
CA ASP A 39 -1.03 -3.08 -17.35
C ASP A 39 -0.10 -2.00 -16.75
N ALA A 40 1.19 -2.04 -17.11
CA ALA A 40 2.21 -1.10 -16.64
C ALA A 40 1.91 0.39 -16.90
N PRO A 41 1.51 0.82 -18.12
CA PRO A 41 1.31 2.25 -18.39
C PRO A 41 0.12 2.84 -17.62
N THR A 42 -0.95 2.07 -17.41
CA THR A 42 -2.09 2.50 -16.59
C THR A 42 -1.70 2.62 -15.13
N LEU A 43 -0.89 1.68 -14.62
CA LEU A 43 -0.37 1.79 -13.25
C LEU A 43 0.52 3.00 -13.07
N ASP A 44 1.48 3.25 -13.97
CA ASP A 44 2.36 4.42 -13.88
C ASP A 44 1.55 5.73 -13.90
N ALA A 45 0.47 5.80 -14.70
CA ALA A 45 -0.43 6.95 -14.70
C ALA A 45 -1.15 7.13 -13.35
N SER A 46 -1.74 6.06 -12.81
CA SER A 46 -2.42 6.12 -11.49
C SER A 46 -1.44 6.42 -10.34
N LEU A 47 -0.22 5.86 -10.36
CA LEU A 47 0.81 6.18 -9.36
C LEU A 47 1.25 7.63 -9.42
N LYS A 48 1.31 8.20 -10.62
CA LYS A 48 1.63 9.62 -10.82
C LYS A 48 0.50 10.51 -10.34
N GLU A 49 -0.76 10.12 -10.56
CA GLU A 49 -1.93 10.85 -10.06
C GLU A 49 -2.00 10.82 -8.52
N HIS A 50 -1.72 9.66 -7.92
CA HIS A 50 -1.75 9.46 -6.46
C HIS A 50 -0.37 9.57 -5.79
N GLN A 51 0.56 10.33 -6.37
CA GLN A 51 1.93 10.41 -5.86
C GLN A 51 1.99 11.03 -4.45
N GLU A 52 1.17 12.04 -4.18
CA GLU A 52 1.09 12.69 -2.87
C GLU A 52 0.43 11.78 -1.82
N ASP A 53 -0.63 11.05 -2.21
CA ASP A 53 -1.29 10.07 -1.35
C ASP A 53 -0.34 8.93 -0.99
N THR A 54 0.41 8.44 -1.97
CA THR A 54 1.42 7.39 -1.78
C THR A 54 2.52 7.86 -0.85
N LYS A 55 2.98 9.11 -0.98
CA LYS A 55 3.97 9.70 -0.07
C LYS A 55 3.43 9.79 1.35
N SER A 56 2.20 10.27 1.53
CA SER A 56 1.53 10.36 2.84
C SER A 56 1.34 8.98 3.46
N LEU A 57 1.02 7.97 2.64
CA LEU A 57 0.95 6.58 3.05
C LEU A 57 2.28 6.06 3.57
N ARG A 58 3.38 6.27 2.84
CA ARG A 58 4.72 5.86 3.29
C ARG A 58 5.07 6.49 4.63
N GLN A 59 4.75 7.77 4.81
CA GLN A 59 4.96 8.47 6.08
C GLN A 59 4.10 7.88 7.19
N ALA A 60 2.83 7.57 6.93
CA ALA A 60 1.96 6.91 7.89
C ALA A 60 2.51 5.53 8.29
N ILE A 61 2.88 4.69 7.32
CA ILE A 61 3.45 3.36 7.58
C ILE A 61 4.76 3.47 8.37
N ALA A 62 5.62 4.44 8.06
CA ALA A 62 6.86 4.69 8.78
C ALA A 62 6.61 5.13 10.24
N ALA A 63 5.55 5.90 10.47
CA ALA A 63 5.11 6.31 11.80
C ALA A 63 4.45 5.16 12.59
N TYR A 64 4.09 4.05 11.94
CA TYR A 64 3.48 2.86 12.52
C TYR A 64 4.50 1.71 12.65
N PRO A 65 5.08 1.48 13.85
CA PRO A 65 6.15 0.50 14.03
C PRO A 65 5.76 -0.92 13.60
N THR A 66 4.51 -1.33 13.84
CA THR A 66 3.99 -2.66 13.49
C THR A 66 4.05 -2.92 11.99
N LEU A 67 3.74 -1.91 11.17
CA LEU A 67 3.76 -2.04 9.71
C LEU A 67 5.18 -2.01 9.16
N SER A 68 5.99 -1.10 9.69
CA SER A 68 7.43 -1.03 9.35
C SER A 68 8.14 -2.34 9.70
N GLN A 69 7.79 -2.98 10.82
CA GLN A 69 8.30 -4.30 11.18
C GLN A 69 7.78 -5.40 10.25
N ALA A 70 6.50 -5.36 9.86
CA ALA A 70 5.93 -6.32 8.92
C ALA A 70 6.66 -6.28 7.56
N LEU A 71 6.89 -5.08 7.02
CA LEU A 71 7.68 -4.88 5.80
C LEU A 71 9.13 -5.37 5.97
N SER A 72 9.79 -4.98 7.07
CA SER A 72 11.17 -5.39 7.34
C SER A 72 11.33 -6.91 7.47
N ARG A 73 10.34 -7.60 8.05
CA ARG A 73 10.34 -9.08 8.15
C ARG A 73 10.29 -9.75 6.77
N GLN A 74 9.78 -9.06 5.76
CA GLN A 74 9.75 -9.51 4.37
C GLN A 74 10.92 -8.94 3.54
N GLY A 75 11.88 -8.25 4.19
CA GLY A 75 13.02 -7.64 3.53
C GLY A 75 12.66 -6.41 2.69
N LEU A 76 11.51 -5.79 2.97
CA LEU A 76 11.00 -4.63 2.23
C LEU A 76 11.14 -3.37 3.07
N SER A 77 11.38 -2.25 2.39
CA SER A 77 11.39 -0.92 2.98
C SER A 77 10.06 -0.21 2.73
N VAL A 78 9.73 0.76 3.57
CA VAL A 78 8.57 1.65 3.36
C VAL A 78 8.61 2.35 2.00
N GLU A 79 9.80 2.60 1.46
CA GLU A 79 9.98 3.21 0.14
C GLU A 79 9.45 2.34 -1.01
N ASN A 80 9.40 1.03 -0.81
CA ASN A 80 8.88 0.08 -1.80
C ASN A 80 7.35 0.10 -1.84
N VAL A 81 6.67 0.72 -0.86
CA VAL A 81 5.22 0.77 -0.81
C VAL A 81 4.69 1.71 -1.88
N VAL A 82 3.76 1.20 -2.68
CA VAL A 82 3.11 1.95 -3.77
C VAL A 82 1.63 2.18 -3.51
N ALA A 83 0.96 1.31 -2.75
CA ALA A 83 -0.43 1.51 -2.33
C ALA A 83 -0.71 0.72 -1.05
N ALA A 84 -1.80 1.04 -0.36
CA ALA A 84 -2.31 0.21 0.71
C ALA A 84 -3.83 0.29 0.78
N ARG A 85 -4.41 -0.80 1.27
CA ARG A 85 -5.85 -0.96 1.42
C ARG A 85 -6.15 -1.63 2.73
N ILE A 86 -7.19 -1.17 3.42
CA ILE A 86 -7.73 -1.88 4.59
C ILE A 86 -8.84 -2.80 4.11
N ASN A 87 -8.67 -4.10 4.33
CA ASN A 87 -9.72 -5.08 4.12
C ASN A 87 -10.52 -5.28 5.39
N SER A 88 -11.84 -5.42 5.26
CA SER A 88 -12.68 -5.86 6.37
C SER A 88 -12.37 -7.33 6.68
N PRO A 89 -12.19 -7.75 7.94
CA PRO A 89 -12.58 -7.06 9.19
C PRO A 89 -11.47 -6.27 9.92
N GLY A 90 -10.43 -5.78 9.23
CA GLY A 90 -9.36 -4.97 9.82
C GLY A 90 -7.93 -5.35 9.43
N SER A 91 -7.77 -6.19 8.41
CA SER A 91 -6.45 -6.48 7.83
C SER A 91 -6.04 -5.37 6.86
N ILE A 92 -4.75 -5.24 6.61
CA ILE A 92 -4.19 -4.26 5.68
C ILE A 92 -3.42 -5.01 4.61
N THR A 93 -3.80 -4.80 3.36
CA THR A 93 -2.99 -5.19 2.21
C THR A 93 -2.10 -4.02 1.81
N ILE A 94 -0.78 -4.23 1.83
CA ILE A 94 0.21 -3.28 1.34
C ILE A 94 0.72 -3.79 0.00
N PHE A 95 0.70 -2.93 -1.00
CA PHE A 95 1.24 -3.20 -2.32
C PHE A 95 2.63 -2.60 -2.41
N THR A 96 3.60 -3.40 -2.84
CA THR A 96 5.01 -3.03 -2.96
C THR A 96 5.54 -3.30 -4.36
N ARG A 97 6.54 -2.54 -4.81
CA ARG A 97 7.27 -2.78 -6.06
C ARG A 97 8.75 -3.00 -5.79
#